data_AF-A0A1F6KSP3-F1
#
_entry.id   AF-A0A1F6KSP3-F1
#
_cell.length_a   1.000
_cell.length_b   1.000
_cell.length_c   1.000
_cell.angle_alpha   90.00
_cell.angle_beta   90.00
_cell.angle_gamma   90.00
#
_symmetry.space_group_name_H-M   'P 1'
#
loop_
_entity.id
_entity.type
_entity.pdbx_description
1 polymer ?
#
loop_
_entity_poly.entity_id
_entity_poly.type
_entity_poly.pdbx_seq_one_letter_code
_entity_poly.pdbx_strand_id
1 'polypeptide(L)'
;MKKILIILFVFIFSLYLIPPHVFAENNFTTDYSVTYNVLENALTHVTFNITLANKTSQYYASSYGIQVGFKNIENVLASDNGGKITPQISKNDDGNNIEIVFNDRVVGLDKKLSFSISFDTKDIAQKSGKIWDINIPGLSEQKAYNAFNVNVIVPKFLGNPVYIKPDTGKPHDNNLIFTKEELGESGISISFGKEQIYNFNLLYHLKNSNLFPNMAVLLHIL
;
A
#
# COMPACT_ATOMS: atom_id res chain seq x y z
N MET A 1 31.93 31.06 48.77
CA MET A 1 30.99 29.95 49.06
C MET A 1 29.56 30.22 48.59
N LYS A 2 28.92 31.36 48.93
CA LYS A 2 27.54 31.68 48.48
C LYS A 2 27.31 31.64 46.95
N LYS A 3 28.26 32.11 46.14
CA LYS A 3 28.16 32.11 44.66
C LYS A 3 28.14 30.70 44.04
N ILE A 4 28.89 29.76 44.62
CA ILE A 4 28.91 28.36 44.18
C ILE A 4 27.58 27.68 44.51
N LEU A 5 27.01 27.99 45.68
CA LEU A 5 25.70 27.45 46.08
C LEU A 5 24.57 27.92 45.15
N ILE A 6 24.63 29.18 44.68
CA ILE A 6 23.65 29.74 43.74
C ILE A 6 23.78 29.07 42.37
N ILE A 7 24.99 28.85 41.87
CA ILE A 7 25.21 28.15 40.60
C ILE A 7 24.71 26.70 40.67
N LEU A 8 24.95 26.01 41.79
CA LEU A 8 24.46 24.66 42.02
C LEU A 8 22.93 24.62 42.07
N PHE A 9 22.31 25.62 42.71
CA PHE A 9 20.85 25.72 42.79
C PHE A 9 20.22 26.00 41.42
N VAL A 10 20.81 26.89 40.61
CA VAL A 10 20.35 27.16 39.24
C VAL A 10 20.53 25.95 38.34
N PHE A 11 21.62 25.19 38.50
CA PHE A 11 21.86 23.96 37.74
C PHE A 11 20.86 22.84 38.11
N ILE A 12 20.57 22.67 39.40
CA ILE A 12 19.53 21.73 39.87
C ILE A 12 18.14 22.17 39.39
N PHE A 13 17.85 23.47 39.38
CA PHE A 13 16.57 23.97 38.90
C PHE A 13 16.43 23.77 37.39
N SER A 14 17.50 23.94 36.60
CA SER A 14 17.44 23.71 35.14
C SER A 14 17.23 22.25 34.76
N LEU A 15 17.61 21.29 35.62
CA LEU A 15 17.30 19.86 35.43
C LEU A 15 15.80 19.54 35.60
N TYR A 16 15.03 20.36 36.33
CA TYR A 16 13.57 20.21 36.45
C TYR A 16 12.77 20.87 35.32
N LEU A 17 13.42 21.67 34.46
CA LEU A 17 12.80 22.34 33.32
C LEU A 17 12.84 21.50 32.03
N ILE A 18 13.42 20.29 32.06
CA ILE A 18 13.39 19.38 30.92
C ILE A 18 12.10 18.54 31.05
N PRO A 19 11.05 18.80 30.25
CA PRO A 19 9.87 17.96 30.26
C PRO A 19 10.28 16.53 29.87
N PRO A 20 9.79 15.48 30.56
CA PRO A 20 10.02 14.12 30.13
C PRO A 20 9.46 13.95 28.71
N HIS A 21 10.25 13.42 27.80
CA HIS A 21 9.75 12.94 26.51
C HIS A 21 8.78 11.78 26.79
N VAL A 22 7.48 12.08 26.80
CA VAL A 22 6.45 11.05 26.77
C VAL A 22 6.38 10.58 25.33
N PHE A 23 6.96 9.40 25.07
CA PHE A 23 6.68 8.68 23.84
C PHE A 23 5.21 8.28 23.91
N ALA A 24 4.40 8.75 22.96
CA ALA A 24 3.04 8.25 22.81
C ALA A 24 3.14 6.77 22.45
N GLU A 25 2.87 5.90 23.43
CA GLU A 25 2.76 4.47 23.19
C GLU A 25 1.45 4.23 22.44
N ASN A 26 1.54 3.62 21.26
CA ASN A 26 0.36 3.34 20.46
C ASN A 26 -0.44 2.24 21.17
N ASN A 27 -1.69 2.53 21.55
CA ASN A 27 -2.54 1.61 22.32
C ASN A 27 -2.83 0.28 21.59
N PHE A 28 -2.57 0.24 20.28
CA PHE A 28 -2.79 -0.92 19.44
C PHE A 28 -1.64 -1.11 18.45
N THR A 29 -1.40 -2.38 18.08
CA THR A 29 -0.57 -2.74 16.93
C THR A 29 -1.41 -3.51 15.93
N THR A 30 -1.17 -3.29 14.64
CA THR A 30 -1.95 -3.93 13.57
C THR A 30 -1.03 -4.75 12.66
N ASP A 31 -1.46 -5.98 12.40
CA ASP A 31 -0.86 -6.88 11.42
C ASP A 31 -1.81 -7.06 10.24
N TYR A 32 -1.27 -6.97 9.03
CA TYR A 32 -2.01 -7.06 7.78
C TYR A 32 -1.57 -8.26 6.93
N SER A 33 -2.54 -9.00 6.41
CA SER A 33 -2.37 -9.94 5.31
C SER A 33 -3.38 -9.59 4.21
N VAL A 34 -2.87 -9.03 3.12
CA VAL A 34 -3.68 -8.49 2.02
C VAL A 34 -3.54 -9.38 0.80
N THR A 35 -4.66 -9.82 0.25
CA THR A 35 -4.70 -10.56 -1.01
C THR A 35 -5.33 -9.71 -2.10
N TYR A 36 -4.62 -9.54 -3.20
CA TYR A 36 -5.12 -8.94 -4.44
C TYR A 36 -5.30 -10.06 -5.46
N ASN A 37 -6.55 -10.48 -5.68
CA ASN A 37 -6.89 -11.51 -6.64
C ASN A 37 -7.39 -10.88 -7.94
N VAL A 38 -6.53 -10.81 -8.95
CA VAL A 38 -6.87 -10.27 -10.26
C VAL A 38 -7.63 -11.32 -11.06
N LEU A 39 -8.84 -10.97 -11.50
CA LEU A 39 -9.73 -11.84 -12.27
C LEU A 39 -9.49 -11.67 -13.78
N GLU A 40 -10.02 -12.60 -14.57
CA GLU A 40 -9.83 -12.62 -16.04
C GLU A 40 -10.40 -11.39 -16.76
N ASN A 41 -11.33 -10.67 -16.14
CA ASN A 41 -11.94 -9.45 -16.65
C ASN A 41 -11.23 -8.16 -16.18
N ALA A 42 -10.05 -8.29 -15.55
CA ALA A 42 -9.29 -7.19 -14.94
C ALA A 42 -9.98 -6.52 -13.73
N LEU A 43 -11.05 -7.11 -13.20
CA LEU A 43 -11.54 -6.76 -11.87
C LEU A 43 -10.62 -7.42 -10.84
N THR A 44 -10.28 -6.69 -9.79
CA THR A 44 -9.48 -7.22 -8.68
C THR A 44 -10.34 -7.34 -7.44
N HIS A 45 -10.44 -8.54 -6.89
CA HIS A 45 -11.01 -8.76 -5.57
C HIS A 45 -9.92 -8.57 -4.52
N VAL A 46 -10.10 -7.59 -3.65
CA VAL A 46 -9.16 -7.26 -2.58
C VAL A 46 -9.70 -7.79 -1.27
N THR A 47 -8.85 -8.47 -0.50
CA THR A 47 -9.19 -8.97 0.84
C THR A 47 -8.11 -8.58 1.83
N PHE A 48 -8.48 -7.78 2.81
CA PHE A 48 -7.67 -7.46 3.98
C PHE A 48 -8.05 -8.41 5.10
N ASN A 49 -7.10 -9.22 5.58
CA ASN A 49 -7.22 -9.94 6.84
C ASN A 49 -6.35 -9.22 7.88
N ILE A 50 -7.00 -8.68 8.90
CA ILE A 50 -6.40 -7.74 9.83
C ILE A 50 -6.44 -8.33 11.23
N THR A 51 -5.32 -8.23 11.95
CA THR A 51 -5.24 -8.56 13.37
C THR A 51 -4.82 -7.33 14.16
N LEU A 52 -5.73 -6.85 15.01
CA LEU A 52 -5.50 -5.73 15.91
C LEU A 52 -5.16 -6.30 17.30
N ALA A 53 -3.94 -6.07 17.77
CA ALA A 53 -3.51 -6.46 19.10
C ALA A 53 -3.53 -5.26 20.05
N ASN A 54 -4.15 -5.43 21.20
CA ASN A 54 -4.25 -4.41 22.23
C ASN A 54 -2.95 -4.35 23.06
N LYS A 55 -2.40 -3.15 23.26
CA LYS A 55 -1.17 -2.93 24.05
C LYS A 55 -1.44 -2.42 25.46
N THR A 56 -2.70 -2.37 25.86
CA THR A 56 -3.12 -1.81 27.14
C THR A 56 -4.31 -2.58 27.71
N SER A 57 -4.43 -2.58 29.04
CA SER A 57 -5.59 -3.16 29.72
C SER A 57 -6.75 -2.17 29.87
N GLN A 58 -6.54 -0.89 29.56
CA GLN A 58 -7.47 0.19 29.87
C GLN A 58 -8.42 0.54 28.72
N TYR A 59 -8.00 0.25 27.49
CA TYR A 59 -8.74 0.62 26.28
C TYR A 59 -9.14 -0.60 25.47
N TYR A 60 -10.14 -0.44 24.63
CA TYR A 60 -10.50 -1.40 23.58
C TYR A 60 -10.96 -0.63 22.34
N ALA A 61 -10.80 -1.23 21.16
CA ALA A 61 -11.29 -0.64 19.93
C ALA A 61 -12.75 -1.03 19.69
N SER A 62 -13.63 -0.05 19.53
CA SER A 62 -15.04 -0.26 19.17
C SER A 62 -15.29 -0.19 17.66
N SER A 63 -14.38 0.44 16.93
CA SER A 63 -14.46 0.66 15.49
C SER A 63 -13.07 0.70 14.87
N TYR A 64 -13.02 0.62 13.54
CA TYR A 64 -11.81 0.73 12.76
C TYR A 64 -12.07 1.45 11.45
N GLY A 65 -11.17 2.35 11.07
CA GLY A 65 -11.20 3.07 9.80
C GLY A 65 -9.95 2.76 8.98
N ILE A 66 -10.12 2.52 7.69
CA ILE A 66 -9.02 2.37 6.74
C ILE A 66 -9.27 3.21 5.49
N GLN A 67 -8.29 4.07 5.17
CA GLN A 67 -8.22 4.76 3.90
C GLN A 67 -7.61 3.81 2.85
N VAL A 68 -8.36 3.50 1.81
CA VAL A 68 -7.88 2.75 0.66
C VAL A 68 -7.57 3.72 -0.48
N GLY A 69 -6.38 3.61 -1.07
CA GLY A 69 -5.90 4.48 -2.16
C GLY A 69 -6.59 4.25 -3.53
N PHE A 70 -7.81 3.70 -3.52
CA PHE A 70 -8.61 3.39 -4.70
C PHE A 70 -9.79 4.34 -4.78
N LYS A 71 -10.07 4.87 -5.98
CA LYS A 71 -11.15 5.84 -6.23
C LYS A 71 -12.49 5.15 -6.40
N ASN A 72 -12.49 3.94 -6.95
CA ASN A 72 -13.67 3.16 -7.25
C ASN A 72 -13.58 1.81 -6.54
N ILE A 73 -14.43 1.61 -5.54
CA ILE A 73 -14.61 0.33 -4.85
C ILE A 73 -16.08 -0.07 -4.89
N GLU A 74 -16.33 -1.35 -5.05
CA GLU A 74 -17.67 -1.95 -5.13
C GLU A 74 -17.73 -3.20 -4.24
N ASN A 75 -18.94 -3.68 -3.95
CA ASN A 75 -19.18 -4.92 -3.19
C ASN A 75 -18.41 -4.98 -1.86
N VAL A 76 -18.36 -3.87 -1.12
CA VAL A 76 -17.62 -3.79 0.15
C VAL A 76 -18.30 -4.66 1.20
N LEU A 77 -17.54 -5.60 1.75
CA LEU A 77 -17.97 -6.51 2.80
C LEU A 77 -17.00 -6.42 3.96
N ALA A 78 -17.50 -6.60 5.18
CA ALA A 78 -16.69 -6.71 6.37
C ALA A 78 -17.24 -7.77 7.32
N SER A 79 -16.37 -8.38 8.11
CA SER A 79 -16.76 -9.33 9.14
C SER A 79 -15.70 -9.46 10.22
N ASP A 80 -16.12 -9.77 11.44
CA ASP A 80 -15.29 -10.18 12.55
C ASP A 80 -15.75 -11.55 13.10
N ASN A 81 -15.22 -11.96 14.25
CA ASN A 81 -15.64 -13.19 14.93
C ASN A 81 -17.13 -13.21 15.31
N GLY A 82 -17.75 -12.04 15.47
CA GLY A 82 -19.17 -11.90 15.78
C GLY A 82 -20.08 -11.99 14.55
N GLY A 83 -19.51 -12.00 13.34
CA GLY A 83 -20.23 -12.19 12.08
C GLY A 83 -20.06 -11.02 11.10
N LYS A 84 -21.04 -10.84 10.22
CA LYS A 84 -21.00 -9.79 9.18
C LYS A 84 -21.17 -8.41 9.81
N ILE A 85 -20.41 -7.45 9.31
CA ILE A 85 -20.47 -6.03 9.67
C ILE A 85 -20.94 -5.25 8.44
N THR A 86 -21.76 -4.22 8.64
CA THR A 86 -22.13 -3.28 7.57
C THR A 86 -21.13 -2.12 7.54
N PRO A 87 -20.22 -2.05 6.56
CA PRO A 87 -19.24 -0.97 6.48
C PRO A 87 -19.91 0.36 6.09
N GLN A 88 -19.38 1.46 6.63
CA GLN A 88 -19.68 2.81 6.19
C GLN A 88 -18.57 3.29 5.26
N ILE A 89 -18.94 3.82 4.10
CA ILE A 89 -17.98 4.23 3.06
C ILE A 89 -18.11 5.74 2.87
N SER A 90 -16.99 6.43 2.98
CA SER A 90 -16.87 7.85 2.62
C SER A 90 -15.75 8.04 1.61
N LYS A 91 -15.77 9.14 0.87
CA LYS A 91 -14.79 9.44 -0.18
C LYS A 91 -14.12 10.78 0.11
N ASN A 92 -12.81 10.83 -0.08
CA ASN A 92 -11.99 12.05 -0.02
C ASN A 92 -11.07 12.12 -1.25
N ASP A 93 -10.19 13.11 -1.28
CA ASP A 93 -9.24 13.31 -2.39
C ASP A 93 -8.24 12.16 -2.52
N ASP A 94 -7.94 11.47 -1.41
CA ASP A 94 -6.96 10.38 -1.32
C ASP A 94 -7.59 8.97 -1.56
N GLY A 95 -8.88 8.88 -1.87
CA GLY A 95 -9.58 7.63 -2.18
C GLY A 95 -10.85 7.38 -1.36
N ASN A 96 -11.13 6.12 -1.05
CA ASN A 96 -12.28 5.75 -0.22
C ASN A 96 -11.81 5.41 1.20
N ASN A 97 -12.55 5.89 2.19
CA ASN A 97 -12.40 5.48 3.58
C ASN A 97 -13.51 4.47 3.93
N ILE A 98 -13.10 3.35 4.52
CA ILE A 98 -13.98 2.28 4.97
C ILE A 98 -13.95 2.27 6.49
N GLU A 99 -15.10 2.53 7.11
CA GLU A 99 -15.28 2.50 8.56
C GLU A 99 -16.17 1.33 8.97
N ILE A 100 -15.75 0.59 9.99
CA ILE A 100 -16.47 -0.56 10.53
C ILE A 100 -16.65 -0.39 12.03
N VAL A 101 -17.79 -0.84 12.55
CA VAL A 101 -18.05 -0.97 13.98
C VAL A 101 -18.02 -2.45 14.32
N PHE A 102 -17.18 -2.85 15.29
CA PHE A 102 -17.01 -4.26 15.62
C PHE A 102 -18.24 -4.84 16.32
N ASN A 103 -18.57 -6.08 16.01
CA ASN A 103 -19.55 -6.86 16.76
C ASN A 103 -18.93 -7.37 18.06
N ASP A 104 -17.66 -7.81 17.99
CA ASP A 104 -16.92 -8.34 19.13
C ASP A 104 -16.21 -7.22 19.92
N ARG A 105 -16.08 -7.42 21.23
CA ARG A 105 -15.37 -6.51 22.14
C ARG A 105 -14.23 -7.24 22.81
N VAL A 106 -13.03 -7.01 22.31
CA VAL A 106 -11.81 -7.64 22.83
C VAL A 106 -11.09 -6.69 23.76
N VAL A 107 -11.05 -7.04 25.05
CA VAL A 107 -10.44 -6.24 26.12
C VAL A 107 -9.24 -6.95 26.76
N GLY A 108 -8.24 -6.18 27.18
CA GLY A 108 -7.08 -6.69 27.91
C GLY A 108 -5.78 -6.67 27.10
N LEU A 109 -4.67 -6.60 27.83
CA LEU A 109 -3.32 -6.58 27.27
C LEU A 109 -3.05 -7.81 26.40
N ASP A 110 -2.47 -7.58 25.23
CA ASP A 110 -2.11 -8.56 24.19
C ASP A 110 -3.27 -9.40 23.64
N LYS A 111 -4.52 -9.03 23.94
CA LYS A 111 -5.67 -9.63 23.29
C LYS A 111 -5.78 -9.16 21.84
N LYS A 112 -6.19 -10.08 20.98
CA LYS A 112 -6.22 -9.91 19.53
C LYS A 112 -7.66 -9.95 19.03
N LEU A 113 -8.03 -8.96 18.23
CA LEU A 113 -9.25 -8.90 17.46
C LEU A 113 -8.89 -9.15 16.00
N SER A 114 -9.49 -10.16 15.39
CA SER A 114 -9.31 -10.48 13.97
C SER A 114 -10.57 -10.15 13.20
N PHE A 115 -10.39 -9.50 12.06
CA PHE A 115 -11.49 -9.10 11.18
C PHE A 115 -11.01 -9.06 9.72
N SER A 116 -11.98 -9.04 8.81
CA SER A 116 -11.74 -8.99 7.38
C SER A 116 -12.55 -7.87 6.74
N ILE A 117 -11.94 -7.22 5.75
CA ILE A 117 -12.59 -6.25 4.86
C ILE A 117 -12.27 -6.70 3.44
N SER A 118 -13.27 -6.80 2.58
CA SER A 118 -13.08 -7.08 1.16
C SER A 118 -13.90 -6.16 0.28
N PHE A 119 -13.45 -5.96 -0.95
CA PHE A 119 -14.12 -5.16 -1.97
C PHE A 119 -13.57 -5.50 -3.35
N ASP A 120 -14.27 -5.07 -4.39
CA ASP A 120 -13.83 -5.17 -5.77
C ASP A 120 -13.40 -3.80 -6.29
N THR A 121 -12.35 -3.76 -7.14
CA THR A 121 -11.90 -2.53 -7.80
C THR A 121 -11.33 -2.81 -9.18
N LYS A 122 -11.43 -1.82 -10.08
CA LYS A 122 -10.79 -1.81 -11.40
C LYS A 122 -9.52 -0.95 -11.43
N ASP A 123 -9.16 -0.33 -10.32
CA ASP A 123 -8.07 0.65 -10.28
C ASP A 123 -6.67 -0.03 -10.31
N ILE A 124 -6.60 -1.34 -10.04
CA ILE A 124 -5.35 -2.10 -9.89
C ILE A 124 -4.86 -2.69 -11.22
N ALA A 125 -5.72 -3.41 -11.95
CA ALA A 125 -5.35 -4.14 -13.15
C ALA A 125 -5.85 -3.39 -14.39
N GLN A 126 -4.92 -3.02 -15.28
CA GLN A 126 -5.21 -2.31 -16.52
C GLN A 126 -4.78 -3.14 -17.71
N LYS A 127 -5.72 -3.40 -18.63
CA LYS A 127 -5.45 -4.11 -19.87
C LYS A 127 -5.33 -3.13 -21.03
N SER A 128 -4.16 -3.10 -21.67
CA SER A 128 -3.90 -2.32 -22.88
C SER A 128 -3.46 -3.25 -24.01
N GLY A 129 -4.42 -3.59 -24.90
CA GLY A 129 -4.19 -4.56 -25.96
C GLY A 129 -3.82 -5.95 -25.42
N LYS A 130 -2.55 -6.34 -25.62
CA LYS A 130 -1.97 -7.61 -25.13
C LYS A 130 -1.20 -7.47 -23.81
N ILE A 131 -1.04 -6.24 -23.32
CA ILE A 131 -0.34 -5.95 -22.07
C ILE A 131 -1.33 -5.84 -20.91
N TRP A 132 -0.93 -6.38 -19.77
CA TRP A 132 -1.61 -6.18 -18.49
C TRP A 132 -0.64 -5.56 -17.51
N ASP A 133 -1.01 -4.41 -16.98
CA ASP A 133 -0.28 -3.72 -15.92
C ASP A 133 -1.05 -3.86 -14.61
N ILE A 134 -0.36 -4.28 -13.56
CA ILE A 134 -0.88 -4.40 -12.21
C ILE A 134 -0.13 -3.39 -11.35
N ASN A 135 -0.85 -2.40 -10.84
CA ASN A 135 -0.29 -1.36 -9.99
C ASN A 135 -1.02 -1.35 -8.64
N ILE A 136 -0.27 -1.57 -7.57
CA ILE A 136 -0.76 -1.58 -6.19
C ILE A 136 -0.02 -0.48 -5.43
N PRO A 137 -0.72 0.45 -4.76
CA PRO A 137 -0.09 1.54 -4.03
C PRO A 137 0.78 1.04 -2.87
N GLY A 138 1.82 1.82 -2.55
CA GLY A 138 2.68 1.57 -1.40
C GLY A 138 2.06 2.01 -0.08
N LEU A 139 2.84 1.91 0.99
CA LEU A 139 2.41 2.28 2.35
C LEU A 139 2.90 3.66 2.71
N SER A 140 2.00 4.60 2.96
CA SER A 140 2.35 5.98 3.34
C SER A 140 3.07 6.08 4.70
N GLU A 141 2.76 5.20 5.66
CA GLU A 141 3.38 5.19 6.98
C GLU A 141 3.75 3.77 7.43
N GLN A 142 4.87 3.24 6.94
CA GLN A 142 5.30 1.87 7.27
C GLN A 142 5.43 1.59 8.78
N LYS A 143 5.76 2.61 9.58
CA LYS A 143 5.92 2.51 11.04
C LYS A 143 4.60 2.29 11.78
N ALA A 144 3.46 2.59 11.15
CA ALA A 144 2.14 2.35 11.74
C ALA A 144 1.77 0.86 11.77
N TYR A 145 2.47 0.02 11.00
CA TYR A 145 2.18 -1.39 10.82
C TYR A 145 3.28 -2.26 11.42
N ASN A 146 2.89 -3.24 12.24
CA ASN A 146 3.84 -4.20 12.80
C ASN A 146 4.29 -5.18 11.69
N ALA A 147 3.33 -5.85 11.05
CA ALA A 147 3.55 -6.64 9.84
C ALA A 147 2.57 -6.24 8.72
N PHE A 148 3.03 -6.32 7.47
CA PHE A 148 2.20 -6.08 6.28
C PHE A 148 2.65 -7.04 5.17
N ASN A 149 1.86 -8.08 4.90
CA ASN A 149 2.15 -9.06 3.87
C ASN A 149 1.16 -8.93 2.72
N VAL A 150 1.65 -8.89 1.50
CA VAL A 150 0.85 -8.78 0.28
C VAL A 150 0.99 -10.04 -0.54
N ASN A 151 -0.15 -10.54 -1.00
CA ASN A 151 -0.26 -11.69 -1.89
C ASN A 151 -0.98 -11.27 -3.18
N VAL A 152 -0.28 -11.27 -4.31
CA VAL A 152 -0.83 -10.92 -5.62
C VAL A 152 -1.05 -12.19 -6.42
N ILE A 153 -2.31 -12.51 -6.68
CA ILE A 153 -2.73 -13.66 -7.47
C ILE A 153 -3.21 -13.15 -8.82
N VAL A 154 -2.63 -13.70 -9.89
CA VAL A 154 -2.96 -13.32 -11.26
C VAL A 154 -3.52 -14.49 -12.06
N PRO A 155 -4.30 -14.25 -13.13
CA PRO A 155 -4.78 -15.32 -13.98
C PRO A 155 -3.63 -16.07 -14.66
N LYS A 156 -3.69 -17.41 -14.66
CA LYS A 156 -2.64 -18.28 -15.20
C LYS A 156 -2.31 -18.01 -16.67
N PHE A 157 -3.28 -17.53 -17.46
CA PHE A 157 -3.08 -17.24 -18.88
C PHE A 157 -2.09 -16.09 -19.14
N LEU A 158 -1.84 -15.22 -18.16
CA LEU A 158 -0.87 -14.13 -18.30
C LEU A 158 0.58 -14.64 -18.36
N GLY A 159 0.83 -15.85 -17.86
CA GLY A 159 2.16 -16.45 -17.82
C GLY A 159 3.11 -15.69 -16.90
N ASN A 160 4.39 -15.67 -17.25
CA ASN A 160 5.41 -14.97 -16.47
C ASN A 160 5.37 -13.46 -16.74
N PRO A 161 5.55 -12.62 -15.71
CA PRO A 161 5.70 -11.19 -15.90
C PRO A 161 6.99 -10.87 -16.67
N VAL A 162 6.93 -9.83 -17.49
CA VAL A 162 8.11 -9.27 -18.17
C VAL A 162 8.82 -8.22 -17.32
N TYR A 163 8.12 -7.69 -16.32
CA TYR A 163 8.62 -6.70 -15.38
C TYR A 163 7.93 -6.88 -14.02
N ILE A 164 8.71 -6.82 -12.94
CA ILE A 164 8.23 -6.80 -11.56
C ILE A 164 9.07 -5.75 -10.81
N LYS A 165 8.41 -4.87 -10.05
CA LYS A 165 9.03 -4.00 -9.07
C LYS A 165 8.14 -3.92 -7.82
N PRO A 166 8.69 -4.03 -6.60
CA PRO A 166 10.07 -4.41 -6.26
C PRO A 166 10.40 -5.82 -6.75
N ASP A 167 11.68 -6.12 -7.01
CA ASP A 167 12.09 -7.47 -7.44
C ASP A 167 12.02 -8.44 -6.26
N THR A 168 11.08 -9.38 -6.32
CA THR A 168 10.89 -10.45 -5.34
C THR A 168 11.30 -11.82 -5.90
N GLY A 169 12.00 -11.85 -7.04
CA GLY A 169 12.33 -13.07 -7.76
C GLY A 169 11.17 -13.59 -8.62
N LYS A 170 11.16 -14.91 -8.87
CA LYS A 170 10.16 -15.53 -9.76
C LYS A 170 8.85 -15.83 -9.02
N PRO A 171 7.68 -15.64 -9.67
CA PRO A 171 6.40 -16.07 -9.12
C PRO A 171 6.41 -17.57 -8.80
N HIS A 172 5.71 -17.97 -7.74
CA HIS A 172 5.39 -19.37 -7.49
C HIS A 172 4.01 -19.68 -8.08
N ASP A 173 3.97 -20.49 -9.15
CA ASP A 173 2.81 -20.83 -9.99
C ASP A 173 2.09 -19.64 -10.68
N ASN A 174 1.53 -18.72 -9.91
CA ASN A 174 0.88 -17.48 -10.36
C ASN A 174 0.71 -16.47 -9.21
N ASN A 175 1.49 -16.69 -8.15
CA ASN A 175 1.38 -15.98 -6.90
C ASN A 175 2.69 -15.23 -6.63
N LEU A 176 2.57 -13.94 -6.32
CA LEU A 176 3.69 -13.09 -5.91
C LEU A 176 3.46 -12.61 -4.49
N ILE A 177 4.47 -12.79 -3.64
CA ILE A 177 4.40 -12.43 -2.24
C ILE A 177 5.37 -11.27 -2.01
N PHE A 178 4.90 -10.25 -1.31
CA PHE A 178 5.68 -9.08 -0.94
C PHE A 178 5.55 -8.82 0.56
N THR A 179 6.67 -8.49 1.18
CA THR A 179 6.77 -8.05 2.57
C THR A 179 6.59 -6.53 2.67
N LYS A 180 6.44 -6.04 3.90
CA LYS A 180 6.32 -4.62 4.22
C LYS A 180 7.54 -3.84 3.73
N GLU A 181 8.72 -4.41 3.93
CA GLU A 181 10.01 -3.82 3.59
C GLU A 181 10.19 -3.71 2.07
N GLU A 182 9.74 -4.72 1.33
CA GLU A 182 9.80 -4.72 -0.15
C GLU A 182 8.81 -3.71 -0.74
N LEU A 183 7.57 -3.66 -0.22
CA LEU A 183 6.50 -2.82 -0.74
C LEU A 183 6.88 -1.32 -0.72
N GLY A 184 7.62 -0.89 0.31
CA GLY A 184 8.08 0.49 0.38
C GLY A 184 6.93 1.51 0.45
N GLU A 185 7.27 2.76 0.15
CA GLU A 185 6.30 3.79 -0.21
C GLU A 185 5.92 3.72 -1.70
N SER A 186 6.73 3.04 -2.52
CA SER A 186 6.57 3.00 -3.98
C SER A 186 5.49 2.05 -4.49
N GLY A 187 5.11 1.04 -3.70
CA GLY A 187 4.12 0.06 -4.12
C GLY A 187 4.68 -1.04 -5.01
N ILE A 188 3.77 -1.78 -5.64
CA ILE A 188 4.06 -2.89 -6.57
C ILE A 188 3.63 -2.49 -7.98
N SER A 189 4.50 -2.73 -8.96
CA SER A 189 4.22 -2.63 -10.38
C SER A 189 4.64 -3.92 -11.08
N ILE A 190 3.70 -4.57 -11.75
CA ILE A 190 3.93 -5.81 -12.49
C ILE A 190 3.36 -5.66 -13.90
N SER A 191 4.14 -5.98 -14.92
CA SER A 191 3.68 -5.97 -16.30
C SER A 191 3.76 -7.37 -16.91
N PHE A 192 2.70 -7.74 -17.61
CA PHE A 192 2.58 -8.99 -18.37
C PHE A 192 2.31 -8.68 -19.83
N GLY A 193 2.69 -9.62 -20.71
CA GLY A 193 2.55 -9.47 -22.15
C GLY A 193 3.92 -9.42 -22.83
N LYS A 194 4.08 -10.19 -23.90
CA LYS A 194 5.38 -10.35 -24.57
C LYS A 194 5.64 -9.28 -25.63
N GLU A 195 4.58 -8.83 -26.29
CA GLU A 195 4.67 -7.99 -27.49
C GLU A 195 3.43 -7.10 -27.58
N GLN A 196 3.63 -5.86 -28.02
CA GLN A 196 2.56 -4.93 -28.37
C GLN A 196 2.85 -4.32 -29.73
N ILE A 197 1.83 -4.28 -30.57
CA ILE A 197 1.90 -3.59 -31.87
C ILE A 197 1.61 -2.12 -31.61
N TYR A 198 2.59 -1.27 -31.88
CA TYR A 198 2.43 0.18 -31.82
C TYR A 198 2.34 0.74 -33.23
N ASN A 199 1.44 1.72 -33.41
CA ASN A 199 1.37 2.52 -34.63
C ASN A 199 1.87 3.93 -34.32
N PHE A 200 2.99 4.32 -34.95
CA PHE A 200 3.62 5.63 -34.73
C PHE A 200 3.51 6.48 -35.99
N ASN A 201 3.10 7.74 -35.82
CA ASN A 201 3.26 8.78 -36.84
C ASN A 201 4.42 9.68 -36.44
N LEU A 202 5.53 9.56 -37.16
CA LEU A 202 6.73 10.36 -36.92
C LEU A 202 6.77 11.53 -37.89
N LEU A 203 6.69 12.74 -37.35
CA LEU A 203 6.84 13.99 -38.09
C LEU A 203 8.22 14.56 -37.80
N TYR A 204 9.08 14.59 -38.81
CA TYR A 204 10.44 15.11 -38.70
C TYR A 204 10.55 16.49 -39.34
N HIS A 205 11.08 17.44 -38.59
CA HIS A 205 11.57 18.70 -39.17
C HIS A 205 13.02 18.52 -39.61
N LEU A 206 13.22 18.15 -40.87
CA LEU A 206 14.55 18.05 -41.45
C LEU A 206 15.07 19.45 -41.77
N LYS A 207 16.14 19.86 -41.10
CA LYS A 207 16.86 21.10 -41.39
C LYS A 207 18.31 20.78 -41.74
N ASN A 208 18.71 21.02 -42.99
CA ASN A 208 20.11 21.00 -43.39
C ASN A 208 20.72 22.37 -43.09
N SER A 209 21.60 22.46 -42.10
CA SER A 209 22.32 23.70 -41.76
C SER A 209 23.61 23.90 -42.57
N ASN A 210 23.95 22.98 -43.47
CA ASN A 210 25.13 23.11 -44.31
C ASN A 210 24.83 23.93 -45.57
N LEU A 211 25.83 24.66 -46.06
CA LEU A 211 25.75 25.46 -47.29
C LEU A 211 25.64 24.59 -48.57
N PHE A 212 25.95 23.30 -48.49
CA PHE A 212 25.89 22.35 -49.61
C PHE A 212 24.98 21.14 -49.30
N PRO A 213 24.35 20.52 -50.32
CA PRO A 213 23.52 19.34 -50.13
C PRO A 213 24.37 18.14 -49.71
N ASN A 214 24.04 17.54 -48.56
CA ASN A 214 24.63 16.28 -48.10
C ASN A 214 23.55 15.20 -48.03
N MET A 215 23.93 13.95 -48.31
CA MET A 215 23.01 12.81 -48.23
C MET A 215 22.69 12.51 -46.76
N ALA A 216 21.42 12.61 -46.37
CA ALA A 216 20.95 12.20 -45.05
C ALA A 216 20.50 10.74 -45.11
N VAL A 217 21.14 9.88 -44.32
CA VAL A 217 20.71 8.50 -44.12
C VAL A 217 20.06 8.43 -42.74
N LEU A 218 18.74 8.22 -42.70
CA LEU A 218 18.02 7.86 -41.48
C LEU A 218 18.03 6.34 -41.37
N LEU A 219 18.70 5.83 -40.34
CA LEU A 219 18.66 4.42 -39.97
C LEU A 219 17.74 4.28 -38.75
N HIS A 220 16.68 3.50 -38.89
CA HIS A 220 15.80 3.12 -37.79
C HIS A 220 15.98 1.63 -37.50
N ILE A 221 16.27 1.30 -36.24
CA ILE A 221 16.22 -0.07 -35.73
C ILE A 221 15.00 -0.12 -34.80
N LEU A 222 14.04 -1.00 -35.13
CA LEU A 222 12.90 -1.34 -34.26
C LEU A 222 13.34 -2.32 -33.18
#